data_AF-A0A9W7XW67-F1
#
_entry.id   AF-A0A9W7XW67-F1
#
_cell.length_a   1.000
_cell.length_b   1.000
_cell.length_c   1.000
_cell.angle_alpha   90.00
_cell.angle_beta   90.00
_cell.angle_gamma   90.00
#
_symmetry.space_group_name_H-M   'P 1'
#
loop_
_entity.id
_entity.type
_entity.pdbx_description
1 polymer ?
#
loop_
_entity_poly.entity_id
_entity_poly.type
_entity_poly.pdbx_seq_one_letter_code
_entity_poly.pdbx_strand_id
1 'polypeptide(L)'
;MFKKFNLHETISGQNSVKSSVVRNVRSKLVEDYPGISAHIDEILPKKATLVQIKCKDHLTFFAVDNEILFFQHFNDAMVPTLLLLHKYPDILPRVQ
;
A
#
# COMPACT_ATOMS: atom_id res chain seq x y z
N MET A 1 7.84 8.18 -10.89
CA MET A 1 7.75 8.24 -9.41
C MET A 1 9.07 7.88 -8.72
N PHE A 2 9.65 6.69 -8.93
CA PHE A 2 10.80 6.23 -8.11
C PHE A 2 12.20 6.32 -8.76
N LYS A 3 12.34 6.97 -9.93
CA LYS A 3 13.61 6.98 -10.71
C LYS A 3 14.82 7.57 -9.97
N LYS A 4 14.61 8.48 -9.02
CA LYS A 4 15.66 9.11 -8.19
C LYS A 4 15.43 8.87 -6.68
N PHE A 5 14.73 7.79 -6.32
CA PHE A 5 14.40 7.50 -4.93
C PHE A 5 15.63 6.96 -4.18
N ASN A 6 15.99 7.59 -3.05
CA ASN A 6 17.06 7.13 -2.17
C ASN A 6 16.52 6.92 -0.75
N LEU A 7 16.63 5.70 -0.22
CA LEU A 7 16.05 5.32 1.07
C LEU A 7 16.51 6.22 2.24
N HIS A 8 17.79 6.58 2.27
CA HIS A 8 18.36 7.34 3.39
C HIS A 8 17.98 8.82 3.37
N GLU A 9 17.73 9.36 2.19
CA GLU A 9 17.43 10.78 2.03
C GLU A 9 15.92 11.05 1.94
N THR A 10 15.13 10.09 1.49
CA THR A 10 13.74 10.31 1.12
C THR A 10 12.76 9.96 2.26
N ILE A 11 13.14 9.16 3.27
CA ILE A 11 12.25 8.80 4.38
C ILE A 11 12.21 9.95 5.42
N SER A 12 11.01 10.41 5.75
CA SER A 12 10.77 11.47 6.74
C SER A 12 10.27 10.95 8.10
N GLY A 13 9.64 9.77 8.14
CA GLY A 13 9.25 9.12 9.39
C GLY A 13 8.37 7.89 9.18
N GLN A 14 8.15 7.13 10.25
CA GLN A 14 7.31 5.93 10.25
C GLN A 14 6.31 5.98 11.40
N ASN A 15 5.06 5.62 11.14
CA ASN A 15 4.00 5.61 12.15
C ASN A 15 3.18 4.32 12.04
N SER A 16 2.88 3.70 13.17
CA SER A 16 1.90 2.61 13.20
C SER A 16 0.49 3.16 13.04
N VAL A 17 -0.27 2.53 12.16
CA VAL A 17 -1.64 2.94 11.82
C VAL A 17 -2.62 2.29 12.80
N LYS A 18 -3.56 3.09 13.31
CA LYS A 18 -4.61 2.60 14.22
C LYS A 18 -5.58 1.67 13.49
N SER A 19 -6.16 0.72 14.21
CA SER A 19 -7.10 -0.27 13.67
C SER A 19 -8.30 0.32 12.92
N SER A 20 -8.81 1.48 13.35
CA SER A 20 -9.90 2.19 12.65
C SER A 20 -9.48 2.66 11.25
N VAL A 21 -8.24 3.16 11.13
CA VAL A 21 -7.69 3.61 9.84
C VAL A 21 -7.39 2.42 8.94
N VAL A 22 -6.90 1.30 9.49
CA VAL A 22 -6.71 0.05 8.72
C VAL A 22 -8.03 -0.43 8.10
N ARG A 23 -9.15 -0.37 8.83
CA ARG A 23 -10.47 -0.71 8.29
C ARG A 23 -10.86 0.19 7.12
N ASN A 24 -10.67 1.51 7.25
CA ASN A 24 -10.95 2.46 6.19
C ASN A 24 -10.08 2.22 4.95
N VAL A 25 -8.78 1.91 5.14
CA VAL A 25 -7.87 1.55 4.06
C VAL A 25 -8.34 0.30 3.34
N ARG A 26 -8.75 -0.74 4.07
CA ARG A 26 -9.32 -1.97 3.48
C ARG A 26 -10.55 -1.68 2.64
N SER A 27 -11.47 -0.85 3.13
CA SER A 27 -12.66 -0.47 2.35
C SER A 27 -12.30 0.23 1.06
N LYS A 28 -11.40 1.23 1.12
CA LYS A 28 -10.93 1.95 -0.08
C LYS A 28 -10.25 1.04 -1.10
N LEU A 29 -9.39 0.12 -0.65
CA LEU A 29 -8.71 -0.81 -1.55
C LEU A 29 -9.68 -1.73 -2.29
N VAL A 30 -10.77 -2.16 -1.63
CA VAL A 30 -11.80 -3.00 -2.26
C VAL A 30 -12.65 -2.18 -3.24
N GLU A 31 -12.90 -0.90 -2.96
CA GLU A 31 -13.57 0.03 -3.87
C GLU A 31 -12.72 0.30 -5.12
N ASP A 32 -11.43 0.59 -4.94
CA ASP A 32 -10.50 0.93 -6.04
C ASP A 32 -10.12 -0.31 -6.87
N TYR A 33 -10.00 -1.47 -6.23
CA TYR A 33 -9.57 -2.72 -6.87
C TYR A 33 -10.50 -3.88 -6.47
N PRO A 34 -11.62 -4.09 -7.17
CA PRO A 34 -12.57 -5.16 -6.84
C PRO A 34 -11.93 -6.56 -6.79
N GLY A 35 -10.93 -6.82 -7.63
CA GLY A 35 -10.16 -8.08 -7.64
C GLY A 35 -9.37 -8.36 -6.37
N ILE A 36 -9.08 -7.34 -5.55
CA ILE A 36 -8.37 -7.52 -4.28
C ILE A 36 -9.26 -8.14 -3.20
N SER A 37 -10.59 -8.06 -3.34
CA SER A 37 -11.55 -8.49 -2.32
C SER A 37 -11.37 -9.96 -1.91
N ALA A 38 -11.02 -10.83 -2.86
CA ALA A 38 -10.74 -12.24 -2.61
C ALA A 38 -9.46 -12.48 -1.79
N HIS A 39 -8.49 -11.56 -1.86
CA HIS A 39 -7.16 -11.70 -1.26
C HIS A 39 -6.88 -10.72 -0.13
N ILE A 40 -7.81 -9.81 0.19
CA ILE A 40 -7.58 -8.71 1.14
C ILE A 40 -7.27 -9.18 2.56
N ASP A 41 -7.80 -10.34 2.98
CA ASP A 41 -7.50 -10.92 4.29
C ASP A 41 -6.10 -11.54 4.37
N GLU A 42 -5.54 -11.99 3.23
CA GLU A 42 -4.17 -12.47 3.12
C GLU A 42 -3.19 -11.30 3.01
N ILE A 43 -3.52 -10.30 2.19
CA ILE A 43 -2.67 -9.12 1.94
C ILE A 43 -2.61 -8.22 3.18
N LEU A 44 -3.75 -7.93 3.81
CA LEU A 44 -3.82 -7.03 4.95
C LEU A 44 -4.63 -7.67 6.09
N PRO A 45 -4.03 -8.61 6.85
CA PRO A 45 -4.72 -9.35 7.91
C PRO A 45 -5.38 -8.43 8.94
N LYS A 46 -6.54 -8.81 9.49
CA LYS A 46 -7.30 -7.98 10.45
C LYS A 46 -6.53 -7.63 11.72
N LYS A 47 -5.53 -8.44 12.10
CA LYS A 47 -4.67 -8.25 13.27
C LYS A 47 -3.30 -7.67 12.93
N ALA A 48 -3.00 -7.46 11.65
CA ALA A 48 -1.70 -6.95 11.23
C ALA A 48 -1.51 -5.50 11.65
N THR A 49 -0.27 -5.18 12.05
CA THR A 49 0.14 -3.80 12.32
C THR A 49 0.56 -3.16 11.00
N LEU A 50 -0.33 -2.36 10.44
CA LEU A 50 -0.02 -1.56 9.25
C LEU A 50 0.89 -0.40 9.66
N VAL A 51 2.05 -0.27 9.01
CA VAL A 51 3.00 0.82 9.21
C VAL A 51 2.93 1.76 8.03
N GLN A 52 2.72 3.05 8.31
CA GLN A 52 2.77 4.13 7.34
C GLN A 52 4.17 4.76 7.35
N ILE A 53 4.90 4.63 6.25
CA ILE A 53 6.22 5.22 6.06
C ILE A 53 6.05 6.48 5.22
N LYS A 54 6.28 7.65 5.80
CA LYS A 54 6.22 8.94 5.11
C LYS A 54 7.55 9.24 4.45
N CYS A 55 7.47 9.76 3.24
CA CYS A 55 8.60 10.15 2.43
C CYS A 55 8.51 11.64 2.03
N LYS A 56 9.60 12.16 1.46
CA LYS A 56 9.59 13.44 0.73
C LYS A 56 8.66 13.35 -0.48
N ASP A 57 8.30 14.50 -1.04
CA ASP A 57 7.38 14.62 -2.18
C ASP A 57 5.98 14.04 -1.92
N HIS A 58 5.50 14.08 -0.68
CA HIS A 58 4.18 13.61 -0.27
C HIS A 58 3.89 12.14 -0.64
N LEU A 59 4.95 11.35 -0.78
CA LEU A 59 4.88 9.92 -0.97
C LEU A 59 4.71 9.24 0.40
N THR A 60 3.82 8.25 0.45
CA THR A 60 3.55 7.44 1.63
C THR A 60 3.56 5.99 1.23
N PHE A 61 4.30 5.15 1.94
CA PHE A 61 4.22 3.69 1.81
C PHE A 61 3.41 3.07 2.95
N PHE A 62 2.75 1.98 2.64
CA PHE A 62 2.02 1.15 3.59
C PHE A 62 2.67 -0.23 3.62
N ALA A 63 3.18 -0.60 4.79
CA ALA A 63 3.90 -1.84 4.99
C ALA A 63 3.25 -2.71 6.08
N VAL A 64 3.32 -4.01 5.91
CA VAL A 64 2.90 -5.04 6.88
C VAL A 64 4.04 -6.03 7.00
N ASP A 65 4.44 -6.38 8.22
CA ASP A 65 5.52 -7.36 8.46
C ASP A 65 6.81 -7.09 7.66
N ASN A 66 7.19 -5.79 7.56
CA ASN A 66 8.31 -5.27 6.78
C ASN A 66 8.20 -5.42 5.24
N GLU A 67 7.06 -5.87 4.71
CA GLU A 67 6.77 -5.89 3.28
C GLU A 67 5.96 -4.66 2.87
N ILE A 68 6.40 -3.93 1.84
CA ILE A 68 5.68 -2.77 1.30
C ILE A 68 4.61 -3.26 0.32
N LEU A 69 3.34 -3.04 0.67
CA LEU A 69 2.20 -3.52 -0.10
C LEU A 69 1.66 -2.44 -1.04
N PHE A 70 1.54 -1.21 -0.54
CA PHE A 70 0.94 -0.10 -1.28
C PHE A 70 1.76 1.18 -1.11
N PHE A 71 1.59 2.10 -2.05
CA PHE A 71 2.05 3.47 -1.93
C PHE A 71 0.98 4.45 -2.34
N GLN A 72 1.02 5.64 -1.78
CA GLN A 72 0.13 6.75 -2.09
C GLN A 72 0.97 7.98 -2.36
N HIS A 73 0.58 8.73 -3.39
CA HIS A 73 1.13 10.05 -3.70
C HIS A 73 0.08 11.10 -3.35
N PHE A 74 0.43 12.10 -2.54
CA PHE A 74 -0.52 13.11 -2.07
C PHE A 74 -1.81 12.47 -1.51
N ASN A 75 -2.95 12.76 -2.13
CA ASN A 75 -4.27 12.24 -1.77
C ASN A 75 -4.86 11.34 -2.87
N ASP A 76 -4.01 10.83 -3.76
CA ASP A 76 -4.42 9.92 -4.83
C ASP A 76 -4.85 8.55 -4.28
N ALA A 77 -5.39 7.70 -5.15
CA ALA A 77 -5.66 6.30 -4.81
C ALA A 77 -4.38 5.57 -4.41
N MET A 78 -4.51 4.57 -3.52
CA MET A 78 -3.38 3.76 -3.09
C MET A 78 -3.00 2.79 -4.19
N VAL A 79 -1.78 2.84 -4.69
CA VAL A 79 -1.33 1.99 -5.79
C VAL A 79 -0.60 0.75 -5.21
N PRO A 80 -0.91 -0.47 -5.68
CA PRO A 80 -0.20 -1.68 -5.27
C PRO A 80 1.25 -1.68 -5.77
N THR A 81 2.16 -2.30 -5.01
CA THR A 81 3.52 -2.53 -5.48
C THR A 81 3.57 -3.58 -6.58
N LEU A 82 4.61 -3.53 -7.42
CA LEU A 82 4.80 -4.52 -8.48
C LEU A 82 4.95 -5.94 -7.92
N LEU A 83 5.59 -6.09 -6.75
CA LEU A 83 5.72 -7.38 -6.07
C LEU A 83 4.34 -7.96 -5.69
N LEU A 84 3.46 -7.11 -5.14
CA LEU A 84 2.09 -7.50 -4.82
C LEU A 84 1.33 -7.93 -6.08
N LEU A 85 1.48 -7.16 -7.16
CA LEU A 85 0.82 -7.45 -8.45
C LEU A 85 1.34 -8.74 -9.10
N HIS A 86 2.62 -9.06 -8.96
CA HIS A 86 3.18 -10.33 -9.44
C HIS A 86 2.61 -11.53 -8.68
N LYS A 87 2.33 -11.38 -7.38
CA LYS A 87 1.69 -12.40 -6.55
C LYS A 87 0.21 -12.57 -6.88
N TYR A 88 -0.47 -11.45 -7.17
CA TYR A 88 -1.91 -11.40 -7.42
C TYR A 88 -2.19 -10.63 -8.73
N PRO A 89 -1.99 -11.28 -9.90
CA PRO A 89 -2.13 -10.61 -11.19
C PRO A 89 -3.56 -10.18 -11.53
N ASP A 90 -4.55 -10.77 -10.85
CA ASP A 90 -5.97 -10.54 -11.11
C ASP A 90 -6.51 -9.24 -10.48
N ILE A 91 -5.67 -8.53 -9.71
CA ILE A 91 -6.05 -7.26 -9.06
C ILE A 91 -6.24 -6.14 -10.08
N LEU A 92 -5.49 -6.15 -11.20
CA LEU A 92 -5.53 -5.10 -12.21
C LEU A 92 -5.77 -5.67 -13.62
N PRO A 93 -6.49 -4.93 -14.49
CA PRO A 93 -6.61 -5.32 -15.89
C PRO A 93 -5.24 -5.28 -16.57
N ARG A 94 -4.93 -6.34 -17.32
CA ARG A 94 -3.72 -6.41 -18.12
C ARG A 94 -3.89 -5.59 -19.39
N VAL A 95 -2.92 -4.75 -19.68
CA VAL A 95 -2.79 -4.06 -20.96
C VAL A 95 -1.76 -4.83 -21.78
N GLN A 96 -2.13 -5.20 -23.01
CA GLN A 96 -1.27 -5.94 -23.94
C GLN A 96 -0.56 -5.00 -24.92
#